data_AF-G3IPE2-F1
#
_entry.id   AF-G3IPE2-F1
#
_cell.length_a   1.000
_cell.length_b   1.000
_cell.length_c   1.000
_cell.angle_alpha   90.00
_cell.angle_beta   90.00
_cell.angle_gamma   90.00
#
_symmetry.space_group_name_H-M   'P 1'
#
loop_
_entity.id
_entity.type
_entity.pdbx_description
1 polymer ?
#
loop_
_entity_poly.entity_id
_entity_poly.type
_entity_poly.pdbx_seq_one_letter_code
_entity_poly.pdbx_strand_id
1 'polypeptide(L)' 'MEEEIMMLPVDSGSSMNKACFAGDNTPRNVFLAIVGSPQCQNIMVVLSQNDFYMGNGTKSKQDSLTLMYPH' A
#
# COMPACT_ATOMS: atom_id res chain seq x y z
N MET A 1 -31.15 -10.24 10.97
CA MET A 1 -29.73 -10.59 11.11
C MET A 1 -29.03 -9.29 11.44
N GLU A 2 -28.49 -9.16 12.65
CA GLU A 2 -27.72 -7.96 13.02
C GLU A 2 -26.39 -8.02 12.25
N GLU A 3 -26.00 -6.90 11.63
CA GLU A 3 -24.69 -6.80 10.99
C GLU A 3 -23.62 -6.64 12.07
N GLU A 4 -22.66 -7.56 12.10
CA GLU A 4 -21.51 -7.48 13.00
C GLU A 4 -20.50 -6.45 12.46
N ILE A 5 -20.34 -5.32 13.15
CA ILE A 5 -19.38 -4.28 12.77
C ILE A 5 -18.03 -4.60 13.40
N MET A 6 -17.03 -4.91 12.56
CA MET A 6 -15.67 -5.16 13.01
C MET A 6 -14.80 -3.90 12.84
N MET A 7 -14.16 -3.45 13.91
CA MET A 7 -13.25 -2.29 13.87
C MET A 7 -11.85 -2.71 13.38
N LEU A 8 -11.29 -1.91 12.48
CA LEU A 8 -9.95 -2.09 11.91
C LEU A 8 -9.09 -0.83 12.16
N PRO A 9 -8.42 -0.72 13.32
CA PRO A 9 -7.50 0.39 13.57
C PRO A 9 -6.34 0.42 12.55
N VAL A 10 -6.00 1.61 12.08
CA VAL A 10 -4.85 1.86 11.20
C VAL A 10 -3.94 2.90 11.86
N ASP A 11 -2.68 2.53 12.09
CA ASP A 11 -1.60 3.43 12.52
C ASP A 11 -0.84 3.90 11.28
N SER A 12 -1.00 5.18 10.93
CA SER A 12 -0.38 5.79 9.75
C SER A 12 0.91 6.52 10.11
N GLY A 13 2.04 5.84 9.95
CA GLY A 13 3.37 6.41 10.10
C GLY A 13 4.00 6.79 8.76
N SER A 14 4.90 7.79 8.78
CA SER A 14 5.59 8.30 7.58
C SER A 14 6.54 7.29 6.92
N SER A 15 7.00 6.29 7.67
CA SER A 15 7.83 5.19 7.14
C SER A 15 7.03 3.92 6.91
N MET A 16 6.04 3.65 7.77
CA MET A 16 5.35 2.38 7.86
C MET A 16 3.92 2.59 8.36
N ASN A 17 2.97 1.95 7.68
CA ASN A 17 1.60 1.83 8.13
C ASN A 17 1.38 0.46 8.77
N LYS A 18 0.55 0.41 9.81
CA LYS A 18 0.18 -0.83 10.50
C LYS A 18 -1.33 -0.94 10.60
N ALA A 19 -1.85 -2.15 10.42
CA ALA A 19 -3.27 -2.43 10.57
C ALA A 19 -3.49 -3.76 11.30
N CYS A 20 -4.51 -3.81 12.14
CA CYS A 20 -5.01 -5.01 12.80
C CYS A 20 -6.52 -4.90 13.04
N PHE A 21 -7.15 -5.98 13.47
CA PHE A 21 -8.50 -5.93 14.02
C PHE A 21 -8.46 -5.50 15.48
N ALA A 22 -9.50 -4.79 15.92
CA ALA A 22 -9.62 -4.42 17.33
C ALA A 22 -9.60 -5.67 18.23
N GLY A 23 -8.72 -5.65 19.23
CA GLY A 23 -8.48 -6.79 20.13
C GLY A 23 -7.28 -7.67 19.77
N ASP A 24 -6.66 -7.47 18.59
CA ASP A 24 -5.39 -8.11 18.29
C ASP A 24 -4.25 -7.51 19.12
N ASN A 25 -3.38 -8.36 19.65
CA ASN A 25 -2.22 -7.93 20.46
C ASN A 25 -1.01 -7.50 19.61
N THR A 26 -1.03 -7.76 18.31
CA THR A 26 0.05 -7.41 17.36
C THR A 26 -0.54 -6.96 16.02
N PRO A 27 0.18 -6.10 15.27
CA PRO A 27 -0.27 -5.71 13.94
C PRO A 27 -0.28 -6.93 13.02
N ARG A 28 -1.41 -7.18 12.33
CA ARG A 28 -1.51 -8.26 11.33
C ARG A 28 -0.82 -7.89 10.03
N ASN A 29 -0.88 -6.61 9.66
CA ASN A 29 -0.26 -6.09 8.45
C ASN A 29 0.63 -4.90 8.78
N VAL A 30 1.83 -4.91 8.19
CA VAL A 30 2.83 -3.85 8.32
C VAL A 30 3.43 -3.62 6.93
N PHE A 31 3.26 -2.42 6.39
CA PHE A 31 3.72 -2.09 5.04
C PHE A 31 4.27 -0.67 4.94
N LEU A 32 5.26 -0.48 4.06
CA LEU A 32 5.92 0.81 3.88
C LEU A 32 4.92 1.87 3.43
N ALA A 33 5.05 3.07 3.98
CA ALA A 33 4.33 4.25 3.53
C ALA A 33 4.98 4.79 2.23
N ILE A 34 4.78 4.05 1.14
CA ILE A 34 5.34 4.37 -0.17
C ILE A 34 4.30 4.11 -1.25
N VAL A 35 4.25 5.02 -2.21
CA VAL A 35 3.44 4.93 -3.43
C VAL A 35 4.38 5.03 -4.63
N GLY A 36 4.21 4.17 -5.62
CA GLY A 36 4.94 4.22 -6.89
C GLY A 36 3.99 4.46 -8.04
N SER A 37 4.27 5.47 -8.87
CA SER A 37 3.55 5.72 -10.12
C SER A 37 4.39 5.31 -11.34
N PRO A 38 3.83 4.64 -12.36
CA PRO A 38 4.56 4.26 -13.56
C PRO A 38 5.16 5.47 -14.30
N GLN A 39 6.45 5.39 -14.65
CA GLN A 39 7.15 6.47 -15.36
C GLN A 39 6.73 6.61 -16.83
N CYS A 40 6.34 5.50 -17.47
CA CYS A 40 6.03 5.46 -18.90
C CYS A 40 4.64 4.86 -19.13
N GLN A 41 3.58 5.68 -19.06
CA GLN A 41 2.20 5.23 -19.34
C GLN A 41 1.98 4.87 -20.83
N ASN A 42 2.78 5.40 -21.75
CA ASN A 42 2.51 5.34 -23.19
C ASN A 42 3.17 4.16 -23.95
N ILE A 43 4.03 3.36 -23.32
CA ILE A 43 4.80 2.30 -24.04
C ILE A 43 4.24 0.89 -23.78
N MET A 44 3.43 0.70 -22.73
CA MET A 44 3.03 -0.66 -22.31
C MET A 44 1.51 -0.85 -22.28
N VAL A 45 0.89 -0.83 -23.47
CA VAL A 45 -0.54 -1.14 -23.68
C VAL A 45 -0.84 -2.65 -23.69
N VAL A 46 0.17 -3.52 -23.50
CA VAL A 46 -0.01 -4.98 -23.74
C VAL A 46 -0.14 -5.82 -22.47
N LEU A 47 0.06 -5.28 -21.26
CA LEU A 47 -0.20 -6.02 -20.02
C LEU A 47 -0.82 -5.08 -19.00
N SER A 48 -1.84 -5.55 -18.28
CA SER A 48 -2.57 -4.83 -17.23
C SER A 48 -1.62 -4.28 -16.15
N GLN A 49 -1.07 -3.09 -16.36
CA GLN A 49 -0.26 -2.40 -15.37
C GLN A 49 -1.20 -1.61 -14.46
N ASN A 50 -1.01 -1.74 -13.14
CA ASN A 50 -1.73 -0.92 -12.18
C ASN A 50 -1.30 0.54 -12.31
N ASP A 51 -2.25 1.46 -12.14
CA ASP A 51 -1.98 2.91 -12.17
C ASP A 51 -1.04 3.34 -11.04
N PHE A 52 -1.08 2.63 -9.91
CA PHE A 52 -0.21 2.86 -8.76
C PHE A 52 0.16 1.55 -8.07
N TYR A 53 1.31 1.55 -7.42
CA TYR A 53 1.79 0.48 -6.55
C TYR A 53 1.95 1.04 -5.13
N MET A 54 1.62 0.25 -4.11
CA MET A 54 1.73 0.67 -2.71
C MET A 54 2.42 -0.40 -1.87
N GLY A 55 3.15 0.04 -0.84
CA GLY A 55 3.74 -0.84 0.16
C GLY A 55 5.00 -1.55 -0.31
N ASN A 56 5.35 -2.65 0.37
CA ASN A 56 6.69 -3.25 0.31
C ASN A 56 7.12 -3.69 -1.10
N GLY A 57 6.16 -4.15 -1.93
CA GLY A 57 6.41 -4.58 -3.31
C GLY A 57 6.69 -3.45 -4.31
N THR A 58 6.62 -2.18 -3.87
CA THR A 58 6.87 -1.02 -4.71
C THR A 58 8.38 -0.82 -4.94
N LYS A 59 9.21 -1.06 -3.91
CA LYS A 59 10.66 -0.91 -4.02
C LYS A 59 11.30 -1.86 -5.01
N SER A 60 10.77 -3.08 -5.16
CA SER A 60 11.30 -4.06 -6.13
C SER A 60 11.02 -3.67 -7.59
N LYS A 61 10.18 -2.65 -7.82
CA LYS A 61 9.90 -2.08 -9.15
C LYS A 61 10.36 -0.63 -9.27
N GLN A 62 11.29 -0.17 -8.41
CA GLN A 62 11.73 1.23 -8.40
C GLN A 62 12.28 1.72 -9.76
N ASP A 63 12.83 0.81 -10.57
CA ASP A 63 13.42 1.17 -11.85
C ASP A 63 12.38 1.58 -12.91
N SER A 64 11.11 1.23 -12.72
CA SER A 64 10.00 1.60 -13.62
C SER A 64 8.96 2.52 -12.95
N LEU A 65 9.17 2.89 -11.68
CA LEU A 65 8.24 3.69 -10.89
C LEU A 65 8.90 4.97 -10.37
N THR A 66 8.15 6.07 -10.42
CA THR A 66 8.44 7.25 -9.60
C THR A 66 7.93 6.99 -8.19
N LEU A 67 8.83 6.99 -7.21
CA LEU A 67 8.51 6.71 -5.81
C LEU A 67 8.18 7.99 -5.04
N MET A 68 7.11 7.95 -4.27
CA MET A 68 6.65 9.00 -3.37
C MET A 68 6.46 8.44 -1.95
N TYR A 69 6.91 9.19 -0.96
CA TYR A 69 6.62 8.96 0.46
C TYR A 69 5.62 10.02 0.91
N PRO A 70 4.33 9.68 1.13
CA PRO A 70 3.35 10.63 1.61
C PRO A 70 3.73 11.10 3.03
N HIS A 71 3.68 12.42 3.25
CA HIS A 71 3.88 13.07 4.54
C HIS A 71 2.54 13.43 5.17
#